data_AF-F1AS89-F1
#
_entry.id   AF-F1AS89-F1
#
_cell.length_a   1.000
_cell.length_b   1.000
_cell.length_c   1.000
_cell.angle_alpha   90.00
_cell.angle_beta   90.00
_cell.angle_gamma   90.00
#
_symmetry.space_group_name_H-M   'P 1'
#
loop_
_entity.id
_entity.type
_entity.pdbx_description
1 polymer ?
#
loop_
_entity_poly.entity_id
_entity_poly.type
_entity_poly.pdbx_seq_one_letter_code
_entity_poly.pdbx_strand_id
1 'polypeptide(L)'
;LTIHTHPIKRDADIRDALAYGCNVFVVDNLNELEKFKAYCDEVELLVRLSFRNSEAFADLSKKFGCSPEQALVIIETAKEWNIRIKGLSFHVGSQTTNPNKYVEAIHTCRHVMEQVVERGLPALSTLDIGGGFPVNYTQQVMPIDQFCVPINEAL
;
A
#
# COMPACT_ATOMS: atom_id res chain seq x y z
N LEU A 1 10.03 -12.73 3.95
CA LEU A 1 9.96 -11.36 3.41
C LEU A 1 9.44 -10.47 4.53
N THR A 2 10.19 -9.44 4.92
CA THR A 2 9.78 -8.48 5.96
C THR A 2 9.49 -7.15 5.31
N ILE A 3 8.39 -6.49 5.69
CA ILE A 3 7.95 -5.20 5.14
C ILE A 3 7.74 -4.22 6.28
N HIS A 4 8.31 -3.02 6.17
CA HIS A 4 8.09 -1.93 7.12
C HIS A 4 6.97 -1.00 6.62
N THR A 5 5.76 -1.22 7.11
CA THR A 5 4.52 -0.62 6.57
C THR A 5 4.16 0.76 7.11
N HIS A 6 4.92 1.29 8.08
CA HIS A 6 4.69 2.64 8.58
C HIS A 6 5.07 3.68 7.50
N PRO A 7 4.15 4.58 7.10
CA PRO A 7 4.38 5.47 5.97
C PRO A 7 5.26 6.68 6.31
N ILE A 8 5.56 6.97 7.58
CA ILE A 8 6.37 8.13 7.99
C ILE A 8 7.52 7.68 8.91
N LYS A 9 8.74 7.60 8.40
CA LYS A 9 9.90 7.03 9.10
C LYS A 9 10.93 8.11 9.41
N ARG A 10 11.66 7.96 10.52
CA ARG A 10 12.91 8.70 10.73
C ARG A 10 14.03 7.96 10.00
N ASP A 11 15.09 8.69 9.67
CA ASP A 11 16.29 8.08 9.07
C ASP A 11 16.86 6.92 9.90
N ALA A 12 16.89 7.08 11.24
CA ALA A 12 17.32 6.01 12.15
C ALA A 12 16.46 4.75 12.02
N ASP A 13 15.14 4.90 11.86
CA ASP A 13 14.22 3.76 11.71
C ASP A 13 14.49 3.00 10.39
N ILE A 14 14.86 3.72 9.32
CA ILE A 14 15.22 3.12 8.02
C ILE A 14 16.53 2.34 8.16
N ARG A 15 17.57 2.94 8.78
CA ARG A 15 18.87 2.28 8.98
C ARG A 15 18.77 1.04 9.86
N ASP A 16 18.02 1.13 10.96
CA ASP A 16 17.81 -0.01 11.85
C ASP A 16 17.09 -1.14 11.09
N ALA A 17 16.02 -0.82 10.35
CA ALA A 17 15.30 -1.81 9.55
C ALA A 17 16.21 -2.50 8.52
N LEU A 18 17.05 -1.75 7.81
CA LEU A 18 18.04 -2.29 6.87
C LEU A 18 19.06 -3.20 7.57
N ALA A 19 19.58 -2.79 8.74
CA ALA A 19 20.51 -3.58 9.54
C ALA A 19 19.92 -4.93 9.99
N TYR A 20 18.60 -5.00 10.19
CA TYR A 20 17.88 -6.25 10.49
C TYR A 20 17.41 -7.01 9.22
N GLY A 21 17.79 -6.57 8.02
CA GLY A 21 17.46 -7.23 6.76
C GLY A 21 16.05 -6.92 6.22
N CYS A 22 15.38 -5.89 6.73
CA CYS A 22 14.12 -5.39 6.19
C CYS A 22 14.39 -4.33 5.12
N ASN A 23 14.27 -4.71 3.86
CA ASN A 23 14.55 -3.86 2.70
C ASN A 23 13.31 -3.40 1.92
N VAL A 24 12.11 -3.80 2.33
CA VAL A 24 10.85 -3.35 1.71
C VAL A 24 10.15 -2.35 2.62
N PHE A 25 9.83 -1.18 2.09
CA PHE A 25 9.20 -0.08 2.84
C PHE A 25 7.97 0.47 2.13
N VAL A 26 7.14 1.20 2.88
CA VAL A 26 5.98 1.91 2.34
C VAL A 26 6.21 3.42 2.33
N VAL A 27 5.76 4.10 1.27
CA VAL A 27 5.69 5.57 1.15
C VAL A 27 4.32 6.01 0.65
N ASP A 28 3.89 7.21 1.01
CA ASP A 28 2.62 7.80 0.53
C ASP A 28 2.73 9.28 0.12
N ASN A 29 3.95 9.83 0.08
CA ASN A 29 4.17 11.20 -0.33
C ASN A 29 5.65 11.41 -0.77
N LEU A 30 5.91 12.51 -1.47
CA LEU A 30 7.24 12.84 -2.00
C LEU A 30 8.28 13.13 -0.91
N ASN A 31 7.89 13.73 0.22
CA ASN A 31 8.81 14.01 1.33
C ASN A 31 9.30 12.71 1.98
N GLU A 32 8.45 11.69 2.05
CA GLU A 32 8.86 10.37 2.52
C GLU A 32 9.74 9.66 1.48
N LEU A 33 9.37 9.71 0.20
CA LEU A 33 10.19 9.16 -0.88
C LEU A 33 11.61 9.74 -0.88
N GLU A 34 11.75 11.04 -0.63
CA GLU A 34 13.05 11.73 -0.62
C GLU A 34 14.03 11.15 0.41
N LYS A 35 13.54 10.63 1.54
CA LYS A 35 14.39 9.99 2.55
C LYS A 35 15.09 8.74 2.03
N PHE A 36 14.56 8.11 0.99
CA PHE A 36 15.10 6.89 0.39
C PHE A 36 16.14 7.14 -0.70
N LYS A 37 16.41 8.41 -1.08
CA LYS A 37 17.49 8.73 -2.04
C LYS A 37 18.85 8.17 -1.61
N ALA A 38 19.15 8.22 -0.30
CA ALA A 38 20.41 7.72 0.24
C ALA A 38 20.51 6.18 0.27
N TYR A 39 19.39 5.48 0.05
CA TYR A 39 19.27 4.03 0.20
C TYR A 39 18.75 3.36 -1.09
N CYS A 40 18.78 4.06 -2.24
CA CYS A 40 18.11 3.64 -3.48
C CYS A 40 18.57 2.27 -4.01
N ASP A 41 19.83 1.90 -3.76
CA ASP A 41 20.41 0.61 -4.15
C ASP A 41 20.08 -0.53 -3.18
N GLU A 42 19.51 -0.23 -2.01
CA GLU A 42 19.26 -1.18 -0.93
C GLU A 42 17.77 -1.48 -0.74
N VAL A 43 16.88 -0.58 -1.19
CA VAL A 43 15.44 -0.65 -0.88
C VAL A 43 14.56 -0.98 -2.08
N GLU A 44 13.42 -1.58 -1.76
CA GLU A 44 12.26 -1.67 -2.64
C GLU A 44 11.08 -0.97 -1.96
N LEU A 45 10.35 -0.12 -2.68
CA LEU A 45 9.23 0.63 -2.11
C LEU A 45 7.87 0.15 -2.61
N LEU A 46 6.87 0.18 -1.72
CA LEU A 46 5.45 0.12 -2.06
C LEU A 46 4.83 1.50 -1.89
N VAL A 47 4.05 1.96 -2.87
CA VAL A 47 3.28 3.21 -2.74
C VAL A 47 1.93 2.90 -2.09
N ARG A 48 1.60 3.56 -0.99
CA ARG A 48 0.34 3.34 -0.27
C ARG A 48 -0.77 4.25 -0.76
N LEU A 49 -1.84 3.65 -1.27
CA LEU A 49 -3.06 4.36 -1.64
C LEU A 49 -4.01 4.48 -0.44
N SER A 50 -4.76 5.57 -0.39
CA SER A 50 -5.86 5.76 0.55
C SER A 50 -7.21 5.55 -0.13
N PHE A 51 -8.08 4.77 0.53
CA PHE A 51 -9.46 4.58 0.13
C PHE A 51 -10.35 5.08 1.26
N ARG A 52 -11.19 6.08 0.97
CA ARG A 52 -12.14 6.59 1.96
C ARG A 52 -13.16 5.51 2.27
N ASN A 53 -13.19 5.07 3.52
CA ASN A 53 -14.22 4.17 4.02
C ASN A 53 -14.98 4.83 5.17
N SER A 54 -16.14 5.42 4.85
CA SER A 54 -17.02 6.04 5.84
C SER A 54 -17.65 5.04 6.82
N GLU A 55 -17.56 3.74 6.53
CA GLU A 55 -18.16 2.66 7.33
C GLU A 55 -17.13 1.98 8.26
N ALA A 56 -15.85 2.37 8.20
CA ALA A 56 -14.81 1.77 9.04
C ALA A 56 -14.90 2.26 10.50
N PHE A 57 -14.72 1.34 11.45
CA PHE A 57 -14.68 1.66 12.89
C PHE A 57 -13.52 2.60 13.25
N ALA A 58 -12.40 2.48 12.52
CA ALA A 58 -11.29 3.41 12.56
C ALA A 58 -10.87 3.77 11.12
N ASP A 59 -11.23 4.98 10.69
CA ASP A 59 -10.88 5.50 9.38
C ASP A 59 -9.45 6.09 9.38
N LEU A 60 -8.46 5.23 9.10
CA LEU A 60 -7.07 5.64 8.95
C LEU A 60 -6.77 6.34 7.61
N SER A 61 -7.72 6.32 6.65
CA SER A 61 -7.53 6.92 5.32
C SER A 61 -7.39 8.44 5.37
N LYS A 62 -7.90 9.08 6.45
CA LYS A 62 -7.72 10.52 6.71
C LYS A 62 -6.28 10.89 7.06
N LYS A 63 -5.45 9.93 7.49
CA LYS A 63 -4.10 10.19 8.00
C LYS A 63 -3.00 9.67 7.07
N PHE A 64 -3.25 8.60 6.32
CA PHE A 64 -2.24 7.89 5.54
C PHE A 64 -2.74 7.42 4.19
N GLY A 65 -1.85 7.45 3.20
CA GLY A 65 -2.09 7.03 1.82
C GLY A 65 -2.41 8.17 0.86
N CYS A 66 -1.97 8.05 -0.39
CA CYS A 66 -2.16 9.04 -1.44
C CYS A 66 -3.31 8.69 -2.40
N SER A 67 -3.73 9.65 -3.22
CA SER A 67 -4.66 9.38 -4.32
C SER A 67 -3.98 8.57 -5.44
N PRO A 68 -4.75 7.94 -6.34
CA PRO A 68 -4.20 7.27 -7.53
C PRO A 68 -3.32 8.19 -8.39
N GLU A 69 -3.71 9.45 -8.56
CA GLU A 69 -2.96 10.44 -9.34
C GLU A 69 -1.64 10.78 -8.67
N GLN A 70 -1.65 10.96 -7.35
CA GLN A 70 -0.44 11.18 -6.57
C GLN A 70 0.48 9.95 -6.56
N ALA A 71 -0.08 8.74 -6.58
CA ALA A 71 0.70 7.51 -6.68
C ALA A 71 1.52 7.50 -7.97
N LEU A 72 0.93 7.88 -9.10
CA LEU A 72 1.65 7.99 -10.38
C LEU A 72 2.78 9.00 -10.31
N VAL A 73 2.53 10.18 -9.73
CA VAL A 73 3.58 11.21 -9.52
C VAL A 73 4.74 10.66 -8.68
N ILE A 74 4.44 9.95 -7.58
CA ILE A 74 5.47 9.32 -6.73
C ILE A 74 6.28 8.30 -7.53
N ILE A 75 5.63 7.47 -8.36
CA ILE A 75 6.30 6.44 -9.16
C ILE A 75 7.20 7.06 -10.24
N GLU A 76 6.72 8.10 -10.91
CA GLU A 76 7.50 8.86 -11.89
C GLU A 76 8.73 9.52 -11.24
N THR A 77 8.54 10.21 -10.12
CA THR A 77 9.66 10.82 -9.39
C THR A 77 10.65 9.78 -8.85
N ALA A 78 10.16 8.62 -8.37
CA ALA A 78 11.04 7.54 -7.94
C ALA A 78 11.91 7.02 -9.08
N LYS A 79 11.35 6.93 -10.30
CA LYS A 79 12.11 6.57 -11.50
C LYS A 79 13.21 7.59 -11.81
N GLU A 80 12.94 8.89 -11.69
CA GLU A 80 13.94 9.95 -11.86
C GLU A 80 15.08 9.86 -10.83
N TRP A 81 14.78 9.39 -9.63
CA TRP A 81 15.74 9.22 -8.54
C TRP A 81 16.40 7.83 -8.49
N ASN A 82 16.15 6.98 -9.48
CA ASN A 82 16.61 5.58 -9.53
C ASN A 82 16.18 4.73 -8.33
N ILE A 83 15.06 5.08 -7.68
CA ILE A 83 14.49 4.32 -6.57
C ILE A 83 13.51 3.30 -7.14
N ARG A 84 13.66 2.03 -6.74
CA ARG A 84 12.78 0.96 -7.22
C ARG A 84 11.43 0.98 -6.51
N ILE A 85 10.37 1.28 -7.26
CA ILE A 85 9.00 0.96 -6.83
C ILE A 85 8.69 -0.49 -7.20
N LYS A 86 8.43 -1.32 -6.20
CA LYS A 86 8.06 -2.73 -6.36
C LYS A 86 6.58 -2.93 -6.61
N GLY A 87 5.74 -2.05 -6.05
CA GLY A 87 4.32 -2.32 -5.98
C GLY A 87 3.49 -1.23 -5.32
N LEU A 88 2.23 -1.57 -5.09
CA LEU A 88 1.26 -0.74 -4.37
C LEU A 88 0.87 -1.42 -3.06
N SER A 89 0.36 -0.62 -2.12
CA SER A 89 -0.27 -1.11 -0.90
C SER A 89 -1.53 -0.31 -0.58
N PHE A 90 -2.46 -0.88 0.18
CA PHE A 90 -3.59 -0.13 0.72
C PHE A 90 -4.10 -0.71 2.04
N HIS A 91 -5.05 -0.02 2.66
CA HIS A 91 -5.77 -0.52 3.83
C HIS A 91 -7.18 0.06 3.84
N VAL A 92 -8.21 -0.80 3.83
CA VAL A 92 -9.63 -0.37 3.71
C VAL A 92 -10.26 0.08 5.04
N GLY A 93 -9.54 -0.11 6.15
CA GLY A 93 -9.98 0.27 7.50
C GLY A 93 -10.17 -0.95 8.39
N SER A 94 -10.04 -0.75 9.71
CA SER A 94 -10.14 -1.85 10.66
C SER A 94 -11.58 -2.36 10.79
N GLN A 95 -11.74 -3.68 10.97
CA GLN A 95 -13.05 -4.33 11.13
C GLN A 95 -14.02 -4.04 9.98
N THR A 96 -13.51 -4.05 8.75
CA THR A 96 -14.35 -3.83 7.56
C THR A 96 -15.24 -5.05 7.32
N THR A 97 -16.56 -4.87 7.44
CA THR A 97 -17.55 -5.95 7.28
C THR A 97 -18.04 -6.13 5.84
N ASN A 98 -17.75 -5.16 4.96
CA ASN A 98 -18.11 -5.19 3.55
C ASN A 98 -16.90 -5.57 2.67
N PRO A 99 -16.83 -6.80 2.12
CA PRO A 99 -15.68 -7.22 1.32
C PRO A 99 -15.55 -6.46 0.00
N ASN A 100 -16.63 -5.84 -0.51
CA ASN A 100 -16.57 -5.03 -1.73
C ASN A 100 -15.62 -3.83 -1.61
N LYS A 101 -15.30 -3.37 -0.39
CA LYS A 101 -14.30 -2.32 -0.17
C LYS A 101 -12.90 -2.76 -0.57
N TYR A 102 -12.56 -4.04 -0.40
CA TYR A 102 -11.30 -4.58 -0.93
C TYR A 102 -11.35 -4.68 -2.45
N VAL A 103 -12.48 -5.12 -3.01
CA VAL A 103 -12.67 -5.24 -4.48
C VAL A 103 -12.50 -3.89 -5.17
N GLU A 104 -13.16 -2.84 -4.67
CA GLU A 104 -13.02 -1.45 -5.14
C GLU A 104 -11.54 -0.99 -5.10
N ALA A 105 -10.84 -1.28 -4.01
CA ALA A 105 -9.43 -0.93 -3.84
C ALA A 105 -8.50 -1.70 -4.80
N ILE A 106 -8.74 -3.00 -4.98
CA ILE A 106 -7.98 -3.86 -5.90
C ILE A 106 -8.15 -3.38 -7.34
N HIS A 107 -9.39 -3.13 -7.79
CA HIS A 107 -9.63 -2.61 -9.13
C HIS A 107 -8.97 -1.25 -9.37
N THR A 108 -9.02 -0.37 -8.38
CA THR A 108 -8.31 0.92 -8.48
C THR A 108 -6.80 0.72 -8.59
N CYS A 109 -6.21 -0.15 -7.77
CA CYS A 109 -4.78 -0.45 -7.83
C CYS A 109 -4.39 -1.09 -9.16
N ARG A 110 -5.20 -2.00 -9.70
CA ARG A 110 -4.99 -2.59 -11.04
C ARG A 110 -4.94 -1.50 -12.11
N HIS A 111 -5.88 -0.56 -12.09
CA HIS A 111 -5.89 0.54 -13.03
C HIS A 111 -4.63 1.43 -12.93
N VAL A 112 -4.14 1.69 -11.71
CA VAL A 112 -2.87 2.40 -11.53
C VAL A 112 -1.70 1.59 -12.09
N MET A 113 -1.65 0.28 -11.83
CA MET A 113 -0.60 -0.60 -12.37
C MET A 113 -0.60 -0.64 -13.91
N GLU A 114 -1.77 -0.63 -14.54
CA GLU A 114 -1.93 -0.51 -16.00
C GLU A 114 -1.36 0.82 -16.51
N GLN A 115 -1.75 1.94 -15.89
CA GLN A 115 -1.25 3.27 -16.25
C GLN A 115 0.28 3.40 -16.11
N VAL A 116 0.88 2.74 -15.11
CA VAL A 116 2.35 2.70 -14.95
C VAL A 116 3.00 2.07 -16.19
N VAL A 117 2.46 0.95 -16.68
CA VAL A 117 2.96 0.28 -17.89
C VAL A 117 2.74 1.13 -19.14
N GLU A 118 1.56 1.74 -19.29
CA GLU A 118 1.24 2.62 -20.42
C GLU A 118 2.17 3.84 -20.52
N ARG A 119 2.66 4.33 -19.36
CA ARG A 119 3.65 5.42 -19.27
C ARG A 119 5.09 4.97 -19.52
N GLY A 120 5.34 3.70 -19.80
CA GLY A 120 6.67 3.13 -20.02
C GLY A 120 7.52 3.02 -18.76
N LEU A 121 6.89 3.05 -17.57
CA LEU A 121 7.57 2.86 -16.29
C LEU A 121 7.71 1.34 -16.00
N PRO A 122 8.67 0.93 -15.14
CA PRO A 122 8.84 -0.47 -14.78
C PRO A 122 7.55 -1.08 -14.19
N ALA A 123 7.16 -2.25 -14.69
CA ALA A 123 5.97 -2.93 -14.23
C ALA A 123 6.04 -3.26 -12.74
N LEU A 124 4.94 -3.00 -12.04
CA LEU A 124 4.80 -3.30 -10.62
C LEU A 124 4.50 -4.80 -10.43
N SER A 125 5.11 -5.39 -9.41
CA SER A 125 5.10 -6.85 -9.18
C SER A 125 4.43 -7.26 -7.87
N THR A 126 3.97 -6.31 -7.07
CA THR A 126 3.41 -6.56 -5.73
C THR A 126 2.20 -5.68 -5.48
N LEU A 127 1.16 -6.28 -4.93
CA LEU A 127 0.02 -5.58 -4.34
C LEU A 127 -0.17 -6.09 -2.91
N ASP A 128 0.05 -5.22 -1.93
CA ASP A 128 -0.25 -5.48 -0.53
C ASP A 128 -1.67 -4.96 -0.22
N ILE A 129 -2.62 -5.87 -0.05
CA ILE A 129 -4.03 -5.54 0.22
C ILE A 129 -4.28 -5.14 1.69
N GLY A 130 -3.23 -5.13 2.51
CA GLY A 130 -3.28 -4.74 3.91
C GLY A 130 -4.08 -5.71 4.78
N GLY A 131 -4.72 -5.15 5.80
CA GLY A 131 -5.55 -5.87 6.73
C GLY A 131 -6.86 -5.12 6.98
N GLY A 132 -7.47 -5.41 8.13
CA GLY A 132 -8.80 -4.90 8.47
C GLY A 132 -9.91 -5.92 8.21
N PHE A 133 -9.55 -7.17 7.92
CA PHE A 133 -10.46 -8.30 7.88
C PHE A 133 -11.29 -8.36 9.18
N PRO A 134 -12.59 -8.63 9.07
CA PRO A 134 -13.46 -8.62 10.23
C PRO A 134 -13.19 -9.85 11.09
N VAL A 135 -13.07 -9.65 12.40
CA VAL A 135 -13.05 -10.76 13.37
C VAL A 135 -14.17 -10.60 14.40
N ASN A 136 -14.67 -11.73 14.91
CA ASN A 136 -15.72 -11.76 15.93
C ASN A 136 -15.17 -11.30 17.29
N TYR A 137 -15.46 -10.04 17.67
CA TYR A 137 -15.20 -9.55 19.03
C TYR A 137 -16.47 -9.54 19.88
N THR A 138 -17.44 -8.72 19.49
CA THR A 138 -18.72 -8.53 20.19
C THR A 138 -19.93 -8.76 19.27
N GLN A 139 -19.74 -8.65 17.96
CA GLN A 139 -20.75 -8.89 16.94
C GLN A 139 -20.31 -10.05 16.05
N GLN A 140 -21.28 -10.83 15.60
CA GLN A 140 -21.05 -11.88 14.62
C GLN A 140 -20.78 -11.24 13.26
N VAL A 141 -19.66 -11.60 12.65
CA VAL A 141 -19.24 -11.18 11.31
C VAL A 141 -19.32 -12.36 10.33
N MET A 142 -19.26 -12.04 9.05
CA MET A 142 -19.15 -13.03 7.98
C MET A 142 -17.92 -13.92 8.22
N PRO A 143 -18.06 -15.26 8.11
CA PRO A 143 -16.92 -16.17 8.11
C PRO A 143 -15.85 -15.75 7.09
N ILE A 144 -14.57 -15.85 7.46
CA ILE A 144 -13.46 -15.30 6.65
C ILE A 144 -13.37 -15.94 5.26
N ASP A 145 -13.70 -17.21 5.14
CA ASP A 145 -13.77 -17.95 3.89
C ASP A 145 -14.80 -17.34 2.93
N GLN A 146 -15.98 -16.95 3.45
CA GLN A 146 -17.02 -16.27 2.66
C GLN A 146 -16.64 -14.82 2.35
N PHE A 147 -16.04 -14.12 3.32
CA PHE A 147 -15.60 -12.73 3.16
C PHE A 147 -14.55 -12.60 2.06
N CYS A 148 -13.65 -13.59 1.93
CA CYS A 148 -12.58 -13.57 0.95
C CYS A 148 -13.00 -14.02 -0.46
N VAL A 149 -14.19 -14.61 -0.68
CA VAL A 149 -14.65 -15.03 -2.03
C VAL A 149 -14.52 -13.89 -3.06
N PRO A 150 -15.19 -12.74 -2.89
CA PRO A 150 -15.11 -11.66 -3.89
C PRO A 150 -13.71 -11.02 -3.96
N ILE A 151 -12.92 -11.08 -2.89
CA ILE A 151 -11.53 -10.59 -2.87
C ILE A 151 -10.65 -11.46 -3.77
N ASN A 152 -10.79 -12.78 -3.66
CA ASN A 152 -10.05 -13.73 -4.49
C ASN A 152 -10.45 -13.65 -5.97
N GLU A 153 -11.72 -13.41 -6.27
CA GLU A 153 -12.19 -13.17 -7.65
C GLU A 153 -11.64 -11.87 -8.25
N ALA A 154 -11.37 -10.88 -7.39
CA ALA A 154 -10.90 -9.57 -7.82
C ALA A 154 -9.38 -9.52 -8.07
N LEU A 155 -8.58 -10.44 -7.53
CA LEU A 155 -7.10 -10.51 -7.67
C LEU A 155 -6.67 -11.13 -9.01
#